data_AF-A0A7C3HKZ6-F1
#
_entry.id   AF-A0A7C3HKZ6-F1
#
_cell.length_a   1.000
_cell.length_b   1.000
_cell.length_c   1.000
_cell.angle_alpha   90.00
_cell.angle_beta   90.00
_cell.angle_gamma   90.00
#
_symmetry.space_group_name_H-M   'P 1'
#
loop_
_entity.id
_entity.type
_entity.pdbx_description
1 polymer ?
#
loop_
_entity_poly.entity_id
_entity_poly.type
_entity_poly.pdbx_seq_one_letter_code
_entity_poly.pdbx_strand_id
1 'polypeptide(L)'
;MLLRLGRAAWLIPRGKYREAASVLEEGLAKFPDNPRAATLALWRGMARYLLTWDNKTFRADMTEILRRYPDSLEARMWPWMDEPELDEP
;
A
#
# COMPACT_ATOMS: atom_id res chain seq x y z
N MET A 1 -8.17 10.39 -6.91
CA MET A 1 -7.24 9.24 -6.86
C MET A 1 -5.89 9.53 -7.52
N LEU A 2 -5.84 9.89 -8.81
CA LEU A 2 -4.58 10.14 -9.55
C LEU A 2 -3.64 11.17 -8.93
N LEU A 3 -4.18 12.31 -8.48
CA LEU A 3 -3.39 13.38 -7.87
C LEU A 3 -2.63 12.91 -6.61
N ARG A 4 -3.18 11.95 -5.86
CA ARG A 4 -2.55 11.43 -4.65
C ARG A 4 -1.42 10.45 -4.97
N LEU A 5 -1.62 9.57 -5.96
CA LEU A 5 -0.56 8.71 -6.49
C LEU A 5 0.58 9.54 -7.09
N GLY A 6 0.25 10.55 -7.91
CA GLY A 6 1.24 11.46 -8.48
C GLY A 6 2.04 12.22 -7.41
N ARG A 7 1.36 12.69 -6.36
CA ARG A 7 2.04 13.35 -5.23
C ARG A 7 2.95 12.38 -4.46
N ALA A 8 2.50 11.15 -4.19
CA ALA A 8 3.32 10.14 -3.54
C ALA A 8 4.55 9.77 -4.38
N ALA A 9 4.38 9.55 -5.69
CA ALA A 9 5.47 9.27 -6.62
C ALA A 9 6.51 10.41 -6.69
N TRP A 10 6.09 11.66 -6.42
CA TRP A 10 6.98 12.80 -6.33
C TRP A 10 7.69 12.92 -4.95
N LEU A 11 7.01 12.53 -3.87
CA LEU A 11 7.51 12.61 -2.50
C LEU A 11 8.50 11.48 -2.15
N ILE A 12 8.28 10.26 -2.63
CA ILE A 12 9.09 9.08 -2.30
C ILE A 12 10.56 9.26 -2.73
N PRO A 13 10.90 9.64 -3.98
CA PRO A 13 12.29 9.86 -4.38
C PRO A 13 13.02 10.96 -3.59
N ARG A 14 12.27 11.81 -2.88
CA ARG A 14 12.80 12.91 -2.06
C ARG A 14 12.99 12.53 -0.59
N GLY A 15 12.81 11.26 -0.24
CA GLY A 15 12.87 10.80 1.14
C GLY A 15 11.68 11.22 2.00
N LYS A 16 10.65 11.84 1.42
CA LYS A 16 9.47 12.34 2.13
C LYS A 16 8.44 11.25 2.35
N TYR A 17 8.88 10.11 2.86
CA TYR A 17 8.09 8.88 2.98
C TYR A 17 6.89 9.04 3.92
N ARG A 18 7.07 9.74 5.05
CA ARG A 18 5.98 10.03 6.01
C ARG A 18 4.86 10.85 5.36
N GLU A 19 5.22 11.89 4.61
CA GLU A 19 4.24 12.73 3.90
C GLU A 19 3.54 11.93 2.79
N ALA A 20 4.30 11.10 2.06
CA ALA A 20 3.75 10.22 1.03
C ALA A 20 2.72 9.25 1.62
N ALA A 21 3.04 8.58 2.73
CA ALA A 21 2.14 7.68 3.42
C ALA A 21 0.86 8.39 3.88
N SER A 22 0.98 9.60 4.44
CA SER A 22 -0.18 10.41 4.86
C SER A 22 -1.14 10.72 3.70
N VAL A 23 -0.60 11.18 2.57
CA VAL A 23 -1.41 11.52 1.39
C VAL A 23 -2.14 10.30 0.82
N LEU A 24 -1.50 9.13 0.86
CA LEU A 24 -2.08 7.89 0.39
C LEU A 24 -3.15 7.36 1.35
N GLU A 25 -2.90 7.44 2.65
CA GLU A 25 -3.85 7.04 3.71
C GLU A 25 -5.12 7.89 3.67
N GLU A 26 -5.00 9.21 3.48
CA GLU A 26 -6.16 10.07 3.22
C GLU A 26 -6.92 9.70 1.94
N GLY A 27 -6.21 9.20 0.92
CA GLY A 27 -6.82 8.74 -0.32
C GLY A 27 -7.64 7.49 -0.13
N LEU A 28 -7.11 6.53 0.62
CA LEU A 28 -7.78 5.29 0.98
C LEU A 28 -9.01 5.55 1.85
N ALA A 29 -8.89 6.42 2.86
CA ALA A 29 -10.00 6.77 3.75
C ALA A 29 -11.17 7.44 3.01
N LYS A 30 -10.88 8.25 1.99
CA LYS A 30 -11.91 8.98 1.21
C LYS A 30 -12.52 8.15 0.09
N PHE A 31 -11.81 7.15 -0.42
CA PHE A 31 -12.20 6.41 -1.62
C PHE A 31 -11.83 4.92 -1.52
N PRO A 32 -12.37 4.18 -0.55
CA PRO A 32 -12.01 2.78 -0.33
C PRO A 32 -12.41 1.88 -1.51
N ASP A 33 -13.58 2.09 -2.12
CA ASP A 33 -14.07 1.24 -3.22
C ASP A 33 -13.55 1.63 -4.61
N ASN A 34 -12.59 2.55 -4.69
CA ASN A 34 -12.06 2.96 -6.00
C ASN A 34 -11.21 1.83 -6.59
N PRO A 35 -11.26 1.59 -7.92
CA PRO A 35 -10.37 0.63 -8.57
C PRO A 35 -8.88 0.86 -8.35
N ARG A 36 -8.46 2.10 -8.02
CA ARG A 36 -7.07 2.45 -7.69
C ARG A 36 -6.75 2.41 -6.21
N ALA A 37 -7.70 2.05 -5.34
CA ALA A 37 -7.46 1.97 -3.91
C ALA A 37 -6.40 0.91 -3.58
N ALA A 38 -6.42 -0.24 -4.25
CA ALA A 38 -5.36 -1.25 -4.16
C ALA A 38 -3.96 -0.68 -4.47
N THR A 39 -3.85 0.08 -5.56
CA THR A 39 -2.62 0.80 -5.91
C THR A 39 -2.19 1.77 -4.80
N LEU A 40 -3.11 2.57 -4.24
CA LEU A 40 -2.77 3.48 -3.13
C LEU A 40 -2.27 2.72 -1.89
N ALA A 41 -2.88 1.58 -1.58
CA ALA A 41 -2.47 0.74 -0.46
C ALA A 41 -1.05 0.18 -0.66
N LEU A 42 -0.72 -0.29 -1.88
CA LEU A 42 0.63 -0.74 -2.21
C LEU A 42 1.66 0.39 -2.05
N TRP A 43 1.40 1.56 -2.63
CA TRP A 43 2.30 2.71 -2.51
C TRP A 43 2.45 3.20 -1.07
N ARG A 44 1.40 3.05 -0.22
CA ARG A 44 1.46 3.37 1.21
C ARG A 44 2.38 2.39 1.92
N GLY A 45 2.22 1.10 1.66
CA GLY A 45 3.09 0.06 2.19
C GLY A 45 4.56 0.30 1.81
N MET A 46 4.84 0.60 0.54
CA MET A 46 6.18 0.94 0.08
C MET A 46 6.74 2.19 0.76
N ALA A 47 5.93 3.24 0.93
CA ALA A 47 6.36 4.45 1.64
C ALA A 47 6.68 4.16 3.11
N ARG A 48 5.86 3.34 3.79
CA ARG A 48 6.12 2.92 5.17
C ARG A 48 7.37 2.05 5.27
N TYR A 49 7.54 1.11 4.35
CA TYR A 49 8.73 0.28 4.24
C TYR A 49 10.00 1.11 4.08
N LEU A 50 10.02 2.09 3.18
CA LEU A 50 11.19 2.95 2.98
C LEU A 50 11.46 3.88 4.19
N LEU A 51 10.45 4.15 5.01
CA LEU A 51 10.60 4.95 6.23
C LEU A 51 11.20 4.14 7.39
N THR A 52 10.78 2.89 7.58
CA THR A 52 11.14 2.07 8.75
C THR A 52 12.15 0.97 8.43
N TRP A 53 12.31 0.63 7.15
CA TRP A 53 12.99 -0.58 6.66
C TRP A 53 12.44 -1.87 7.29
N ASP A 54 11.19 -1.84 7.74
CA ASP A 54 10.56 -2.97 8.42
C ASP A 54 9.72 -3.82 7.45
N ASN A 55 10.24 -5.01 7.17
CA ASN A 55 9.54 -6.03 6.38
C ASN A 55 8.24 -6.52 7.05
N LYS A 56 8.15 -6.50 8.39
CA LYS A 56 6.94 -6.96 9.09
C LYS A 56 5.77 -6.02 8.82
N THR A 57 6.01 -4.71 8.94
CA THR A 57 5.02 -3.68 8.59
C THR A 57 4.59 -3.81 7.12
N PHE A 58 5.54 -3.99 6.20
CA PHE A 58 5.21 -4.14 4.78
C PHE A 58 4.41 -5.41 4.49
N ARG A 59 4.73 -6.54 5.16
CA ARG A 59 3.97 -7.79 5.05
C ARG A 59 2.53 -7.59 5.52
N ALA A 60 2.32 -6.91 6.65
CA ALA A 60 0.98 -6.58 7.12
C ALA A 60 0.19 -5.69 6.14
N ASP A 61 0.84 -4.68 5.53
CA ASP A 61 0.22 -3.85 4.49
C ASP A 61 -0.15 -4.68 3.24
N MET A 62 0.67 -5.64 2.83
CA MET A 62 0.35 -6.55 1.71
C MET A 62 -0.78 -7.52 2.05
N THR A 63 -0.83 -8.03 3.29
CA THR A 63 -1.95 -8.85 3.79
C THR A 63 -3.25 -8.06 3.77
N GLU A 64 -3.22 -6.76 4.11
CA GLU A 64 -4.38 -5.87 3.99
C GLU A 64 -4.91 -5.80 2.55
N ILE A 65 -4.01 -5.70 1.57
CA ILE A 65 -4.37 -5.64 0.14
C ILE A 65 -5.03 -6.94 -0.31
N LEU A 66 -4.50 -8.09 0.08
CA LEU A 66 -5.08 -9.41 -0.20
C LEU A 66 -6.51 -9.52 0.35
N ARG A 67 -6.76 -9.01 1.56
CA ARG A 67 -8.09 -9.08 2.21
C ARG A 67 -9.09 -8.08 1.63
N ARG A 68 -8.66 -6.84 1.37
CA ARG A 68 -9.56 -5.75 0.93
C ARG A 68 -9.74 -5.67 -0.57
N TYR A 69 -8.74 -6.09 -1.35
CA TYR A 69 -8.71 -5.96 -2.80
C TYR A 69 -8.25 -7.28 -3.46
N PRO A 70 -8.91 -8.42 -3.19
CA PRO A 70 -8.46 -9.74 -3.66
C PRO A 70 -8.36 -9.84 -5.20
N ASP A 71 -9.21 -9.13 -5.92
CA ASP A 71 -9.24 -9.15 -7.39
C ASP A 71 -8.25 -8.17 -8.06
N SER A 72 -7.49 -7.41 -7.27
CA SER A 72 -6.55 -6.42 -7.78
C SER A 72 -5.26 -7.05 -8.32
N LEU A 73 -4.53 -6.31 -9.16
CA LEU A 73 -3.19 -6.73 -9.58
C LEU A 73 -2.22 -6.73 -8.39
N GLU A 74 -2.39 -5.77 -7.47
CA GLU A 74 -1.55 -5.63 -6.27
C GLU A 74 -1.67 -6.83 -5.33
N ALA A 75 -2.84 -7.48 -5.25
CA ALA A 75 -3.02 -8.73 -4.52
C ALA A 75 -2.13 -9.86 -5.08
N ARG A 76 -1.78 -9.82 -6.36
CA ARG A 76 -0.88 -10.81 -7.00
C ARG A 76 0.59 -10.45 -6.87
N MET A 77 0.91 -9.29 -6.29
CA MET A 77 2.28 -8.80 -6.13
C MET A 77 2.92 -9.25 -4.82
N TRP A 78 2.45 -10.32 -4.19
CA TRP A 78 3.04 -10.88 -2.98
C TRP A 78 4.52 -11.25 -3.25
N PRO A 79 5.49 -10.54 -2.63
CA PRO A 79 6.89 -10.67 -3.00
C PRO A 79 7.60 -11.83 -2.29
N TRP A 80 6.95 -12.49 -1.33
CA TRP A 80 7.53 -13.60 -0.58
C TRP A 80 7.14 -14.95 -1.20
N MET A 81 7.97 -15.96 -0.92
CA MET A 81 7.78 -17.33 -1.43
C MET A 81 6.78 -18.13 -0.59
N ASP A 82 6.58 -17.75 0.66
CA ASP A 82 5.55 -18.31 1.52
C ASP A 82 4.15 -17.83 1.13
N GLU A 83 3.16 -18.66 1.38
CA GLU A 83 1.77 -18.28 1.24
C GLU A 83 1.42 -17.20 2.28
N PRO A 84 0.66 -16.16 1.89
CA PRO A 84 0.20 -15.16 2.83
C PRO A 84 -0.66 -15.83 3.89
N GLU A 85 -0.28 -15.65 5.15
CA GLU A 85 -1.05 -16.07 6.32
C GLU A 85 -2.32 -15.20 6.41
N LEU A 86 -3.31 -15.56 5.60
CA LEU A 86 -4.67 -15.02 5.67
C LEU A 86 -5.39 -15.86 6.71
N ASP A 87 -5.28 -15.52 7.99
CA ASP A 87 -6.14 -16.11 9.01
C ASP A 87 -7.60 -16.00 8.53
N GLU A 88 -8.18 -17.16 8.19
CA GLU A 88 -9.60 -17.31 7.87
C GLU A 88 -10.45 -16.77 9.04
N PRO A 89 -11.61 -16.17 8.76
CA PRO A 89 -12.43 -15.49 9.76
C PRO A 89 -12.88 -16.37 10.93
#